data_AF-A0A529FNF4-F1
#
_entry.id   AF-A0A529FNF4-F1
#
_cell.length_a   1.000
_cell.length_b   1.000
_cell.length_c   1.000
_cell.angle_alpha   90.00
_cell.angle_beta   90.00
_cell.angle_gamma   90.00
#
_symmetry.space_group_name_H-M   'P 1'
#
loop_
_entity.id
_entity.type
_entity.pdbx_description
1 polymer ?
#
loop_
_entity_poly.entity_id
_entity_poly.type
_entity_poly.pdbx_seq_one_letter_code
_entity_poly.pdbx_strand_id
1 'polypeptide(L)'
;MRTDTGQVFKLEDYRPSDYLIPETSLVFRLSPGATRVTATLTVERRGGVAASAPLVLDGDGLTLIGIAIDGRELQPADYAATPDELAILKPPAASRFELVLETEIVPARNEALMGLYRSSNVYCTQCEAEGFRRITYFLDRPDILSVYTV
;
A
#
# COMPACT_ATOMS: atom_id res chain seq x y z
N MET A 1 -1.50 8.90 -17.84
CA MET A 1 -2.82 9.30 -17.30
C MET A 1 -3.76 8.13 -17.58
N ARG A 2 -4.16 7.35 -16.56
CA ARG A 2 -5.18 6.30 -16.76
C ARG A 2 -6.48 7.01 -17.16
N THR A 3 -6.98 6.69 -18.35
CA THR A 3 -8.30 7.13 -18.84
C THR A 3 -9.42 6.16 -18.46
N ASP A 4 -9.13 5.08 -17.72
CA ASP A 4 -10.10 4.05 -17.36
C ASP A 4 -10.43 4.05 -15.87
N THR A 5 -11.11 5.12 -15.47
CA THR A 5 -12.52 5.12 -15.05
C THR A 5 -12.91 6.60 -15.00
N GLY A 6 -14.03 7.03 -15.59
CA GLY A 6 -14.48 8.43 -15.61
C GLY A 6 -14.87 9.00 -14.24
N GLN A 7 -14.16 8.63 -13.18
CA GLN A 7 -14.35 9.11 -11.83
C GLN A 7 -13.83 10.55 -11.73
N VAL A 8 -14.77 11.47 -11.58
CA VAL A 8 -14.47 12.88 -11.36
C VAL A 8 -14.16 13.06 -9.87
N PHE A 9 -12.92 13.41 -9.56
CA PHE A 9 -12.54 13.85 -8.21
C PHE A 9 -12.73 15.36 -8.11
N LYS A 10 -13.35 15.81 -7.01
CA LYS A 10 -13.54 17.23 -6.74
C LYS A 10 -12.78 17.65 -5.48
N LEU A 11 -12.23 18.86 -5.52
CA LEU A 11 -11.54 19.44 -4.37
C LEU A 11 -12.48 19.62 -3.15
N GLU A 12 -13.76 19.92 -3.39
CA GLU A 12 -14.77 20.08 -2.33
C GLU A 12 -15.09 18.78 -1.58
N ASP A 13 -14.81 17.63 -2.20
CA ASP A 13 -15.04 16.30 -1.62
C ASP A 13 -13.84 15.81 -0.80
N TYR A 14 -12.76 16.61 -0.71
CA TYR A 14 -11.58 16.26 0.08
C TYR A 14 -11.97 15.99 1.54
N ARG A 15 -11.50 14.86 2.04
CA ARG A 15 -11.53 14.51 3.46
C ARG A 15 -10.17 13.98 3.88
N PRO A 16 -9.68 14.34 5.09
CA PRO A 16 -8.52 13.70 5.67
C PRO A 16 -8.72 12.18 5.74
N SER A 17 -7.65 11.42 5.54
CA SER A 17 -7.69 9.97 5.77
C SER A 17 -8.00 9.67 7.24
N ASP A 18 -8.77 8.61 7.49
CA ASP A 18 -9.07 8.08 8.83
C ASP A 18 -7.82 7.55 9.56
N TYR A 19 -6.79 7.18 8.78
CA TYR A 19 -5.55 6.60 9.25
C TYR A 19 -4.34 7.38 8.77
N LEU A 20 -3.27 7.29 9.53
CA LEU A 20 -1.93 7.80 9.28
C LEU A 20 -0.94 6.63 9.21
N ILE A 21 0.18 6.85 8.52
CA ILE A 21 1.32 5.93 8.48
C ILE A 21 2.59 6.72 8.81
N PRO A 22 2.91 6.97 10.09
CA PRO A 22 4.07 7.80 10.46
C PRO A 22 5.43 7.16 10.13
N GLU A 23 5.52 5.84 10.06
CA GLU A 23 6.77 5.11 9.83
C GLU A 23 6.55 3.97 8.83
N THR A 24 7.46 3.86 7.86
CA THR A 24 7.44 2.85 6.79
C THR A 24 8.84 2.26 6.66
N SER A 25 8.96 0.95 6.87
CA SER A 25 10.18 0.19 6.63
C SER A 25 9.97 -0.76 5.46
N LEU A 26 10.85 -0.71 4.47
CA LEU A 26 10.75 -1.51 3.25
C LEU A 26 11.98 -2.40 3.09
N VAL A 27 11.76 -3.67 2.74
CA VAL A 27 12.82 -4.59 2.35
C VAL A 27 12.52 -5.11 0.95
N PHE A 28 13.44 -4.87 0.03
CA PHE A 28 13.34 -5.32 -1.36
C PHE A 28 14.23 -6.53 -1.61
N ARG A 29 13.62 -7.66 -2.00
CA ARG A 29 14.34 -8.81 -2.58
C ARG A 29 14.17 -8.76 -4.09
N LEU A 30 15.10 -8.06 -4.74
CA LEU A 30 15.01 -7.77 -6.18
C LEU A 30 15.18 -9.02 -7.04
N SER A 31 14.23 -9.23 -7.95
CA SER A 31 14.30 -10.23 -9.02
C SER A 31 13.55 -9.69 -10.24
N PRO A 32 14.04 -9.91 -11.48
CA PRO A 32 13.34 -9.40 -12.65
C PRO A 32 11.92 -9.95 -12.79
N GLY A 33 11.74 -11.24 -12.43
CA GLY A 33 10.50 -11.98 -12.62
C GLY A 33 9.58 -12.06 -11.40
N ALA A 34 10.09 -11.75 -10.20
CA ALA A 34 9.40 -11.98 -8.93
C ALA A 34 10.07 -11.21 -7.79
N THR A 35 10.04 -9.87 -7.83
CA THR A 35 10.54 -9.06 -6.70
C THR A 35 9.57 -9.21 -5.54
N ARG A 36 10.10 -9.56 -4.36
CA ARG A 36 9.35 -9.52 -3.10
C ARG A 36 9.61 -8.23 -2.36
N VAL A 37 8.55 -7.58 -1.91
CA VAL A 37 8.61 -6.38 -1.09
C VAL A 37 7.96 -6.69 0.24
N THR A 38 8.72 -6.56 1.33
CA THR A 38 8.16 -6.59 2.68
C THR A 38 8.04 -5.17 3.16
N ALA A 39 6.82 -4.73 3.47
CA ALA A 39 6.53 -3.43 4.03
C ALA A 39 6.06 -3.59 5.48
N THR A 40 6.80 -3.00 6.42
CA THR A 40 6.40 -2.89 7.82
C THR A 40 5.96 -1.45 8.07
N LEU A 41 4.68 -1.28 8.31
CA LEU A 41 4.02 0.01 8.46
C LEU A 41 3.61 0.20 9.91
N THR A 42 3.98 1.32 10.50
CA THR A 42 3.29 1.79 11.71
C THR A 42 2.01 2.47 11.26
N VAL A 43 0.85 1.94 11.64
CA VAL A 43 -0.45 2.54 11.33
C VAL A 43 -1.01 3.22 12.57
N GLU A 44 -1.56 4.42 12.41
CA GLU A 44 -2.21 5.17 13.47
C GLU A 44 -3.60 5.67 13.05
N ARG A 45 -4.65 5.22 13.74
CA ARG A 45 -6.02 5.69 13.58
C ARG A 45 -6.18 7.07 14.20
N ARG A 46 -6.75 8.03 13.46
CA ARG A 46 -6.98 9.39 13.96
C ARG A 46 -8.00 9.41 15.10
N GLY A 47 -7.86 10.40 15.99
CA GLY A 47 -8.86 10.68 17.02
C GLY A 47 -10.22 11.03 16.41
N GLY A 48 -11.29 10.49 16.99
CA GLY A 48 -12.67 10.69 16.51
C GLY A 48 -13.13 9.69 15.45
N VAL A 49 -12.22 8.89 14.89
CA VAL A 49 -12.57 7.77 13.99
C VAL A 49 -13.01 6.57 14.83
N ALA A 50 -14.10 5.92 14.43
CA ALA A 50 -14.63 4.74 15.10
C ALA A 50 -13.59 3.59 15.06
N ALA A 51 -13.47 2.83 16.15
CA ALA A 51 -12.57 1.67 16.20
C ALA A 51 -12.93 0.57 15.18
N SER A 52 -14.17 0.58 14.67
CA SER A 52 -14.65 -0.32 13.62
C SER A 52 -14.47 0.21 12.20
N ALA A 53 -13.92 1.42 12.01
CA ALA A 53 -13.68 1.95 10.67
C ALA A 53 -12.63 1.08 9.97
N PRO A 54 -12.89 0.54 8.76
CA PRO A 54 -11.94 -0.31 8.07
C PRO A 54 -10.69 0.49 7.68
N LEU A 55 -9.53 -0.17 7.67
CA LEU A 55 -8.33 0.38 7.02
C LEU A 55 -8.34 -0.06 5.56
N VAL A 56 -8.41 0.88 4.63
CA VAL A 56 -8.39 0.62 3.19
C VAL A 56 -7.11 1.20 2.62
N LEU A 57 -6.35 0.38 1.90
CA LEU A 57 -5.06 0.72 1.29
C LEU A 57 -5.15 0.53 -0.22
N ASP A 58 -4.58 1.48 -0.95
CA ASP A 58 -4.47 1.45 -2.41
C ASP A 58 -3.44 0.41 -2.85
N GLY A 59 -3.79 -0.35 -3.89
CA GLY A 59 -2.88 -1.19 -4.67
C GLY A 59 -3.04 -0.89 -6.16
N ASP A 60 -2.17 -1.46 -6.99
CA ASP A 60 -2.38 -1.53 -8.45
C ASP A 60 -1.55 -2.69 -9.04
N GLY A 61 -2.25 -3.74 -9.45
CA GLY A 61 -1.62 -4.94 -10.04
C GLY A 61 -0.75 -5.74 -9.05
N LEU A 62 -1.02 -5.66 -7.75
CA LEU A 62 -0.25 -6.35 -6.72
C LEU A 62 -0.69 -7.81 -6.54
N THR A 63 0.25 -8.65 -6.13
CA THR A 63 -0.06 -9.98 -5.57
C THR A 63 0.27 -9.97 -4.08
N LEU A 64 -0.74 -10.04 -3.22
CA LEU A 64 -0.55 -10.19 -1.77
C LEU A 64 -0.07 -11.62 -1.46
N ILE A 65 1.04 -11.72 -0.73
CA ILE A 65 1.63 -12.99 -0.31
C ILE A 65 1.35 -13.24 1.17
N GLY A 66 1.50 -12.22 1.99
CA GLY A 66 1.38 -12.34 3.43
C GLY A 66 0.94 -11.03 4.07
N ILE A 67 0.20 -11.15 5.17
CA ILE A 67 -0.28 -10.02 5.96
C ILE A 67 -0.30 -10.39 7.44
N ALA A 68 0.28 -9.54 8.27
CA ALA A 68 0.27 -9.71 9.72
C ALA A 68 0.07 -8.37 10.43
N ILE A 69 -0.59 -8.41 11.59
CA ILE A 69 -0.72 -7.26 12.48
C ILE A 69 -0.13 -7.63 13.84
N ASP A 70 0.75 -6.79 14.36
CA ASP A 70 1.43 -6.99 15.65
C ASP A 70 2.04 -8.40 15.78
N GLY A 71 2.68 -8.87 14.70
CA GLY A 71 3.28 -10.21 14.60
C GLY A 71 2.31 -11.38 14.46
N ARG A 72 0.99 -11.13 14.29
CA ARG A 72 -0.03 -12.17 14.11
C ARG A 72 -0.58 -12.14 12.68
N GLU A 73 -0.50 -13.28 12.00
CA GLU A 73 -1.06 -13.44 10.66
C GLU A 73 -2.59 -13.29 10.69
N LEU A 74 -3.14 -12.49 9.77
CA LEU A 74 -4.59 -12.34 9.65
C LEU A 74 -5.21 -13.54 8.95
N GLN A 75 -6.43 -13.90 9.34
CA GLN A 75 -7.19 -14.91 8.62
C GLN A 75 -7.81 -14.31 7.36
N PRO A 76 -8.04 -15.09 6.30
CA PRO A 76 -8.69 -14.60 5.08
C PRO A 76 -10.09 -13.98 5.28
N ALA A 77 -10.74 -14.24 6.42
CA ALA A 77 -12.03 -13.64 6.76
C ALA A 77 -11.91 -12.22 7.36
N ASP A 78 -10.71 -11.80 7.75
CA ASP A 78 -10.47 -10.52 8.44
C ASP A 78 -10.11 -9.38 7.47
N TYR A 79 -9.79 -9.72 6.21
CA TYR A 79 -9.44 -8.75 5.17
C TYR A 79 -10.00 -9.17 3.80
N ALA A 80 -10.17 -8.19 2.93
CA ALA A 80 -10.42 -8.40 1.50
C ALA A 80 -9.24 -7.83 0.72
N ALA A 81 -8.57 -8.67 -0.07
CA ALA A 81 -7.44 -8.27 -0.90
C ALA A 81 -7.77 -8.49 -2.38
N THR A 82 -7.54 -7.45 -3.16
CA THR A 82 -7.56 -7.47 -4.63
C THR A 82 -6.23 -6.90 -5.13
N PRO A 83 -5.90 -7.02 -6.42
CA PRO A 83 -4.70 -6.37 -6.95
C PRO A 83 -4.66 -4.85 -6.75
N ASP A 84 -5.83 -4.22 -6.65
CA ASP A 84 -5.98 -2.76 -6.65
C ASP A 84 -6.35 -2.17 -5.28
N GLU A 85 -6.70 -3.01 -4.30
CA GLU A 85 -7.11 -2.56 -2.96
C GLU A 85 -6.91 -3.66 -1.91
N LEU A 86 -6.48 -3.26 -0.72
CA LEU A 86 -6.49 -4.10 0.48
C LEU A 86 -7.33 -3.44 1.58
N ALA A 87 -8.41 -4.09 1.99
CA ALA A 87 -9.28 -3.65 3.07
C ALA A 87 -9.16 -4.56 4.29
N ILE A 88 -8.70 -4.03 5.42
CA ILE A 88 -8.73 -4.70 6.72
C ILE A 88 -10.05 -4.34 7.40
N LEU A 89 -10.95 -5.31 7.48
CA LEU A 89 -12.35 -5.08 7.84
C LEU A 89 -12.55 -4.80 9.34
N LYS A 90 -11.67 -5.38 10.17
CA LYS A 90 -11.70 -5.26 11.63
C LYS A 90 -10.29 -4.97 12.15
N PRO A 91 -9.78 -3.73 11.96
CA PRO A 91 -8.47 -3.37 12.48
C PRO A 91 -8.45 -3.42 14.02
N PRO A 92 -7.26 -3.50 14.65
CA PRO A 92 -7.14 -3.53 16.09
C PRO A 92 -7.87 -2.38 16.80
N ALA A 93 -8.39 -2.68 17.99
CA ALA A 93 -9.00 -1.67 18.85
C ALA A 93 -7.99 -0.61 19.30
N ALA A 94 -6.71 -0.97 19.43
CA ALA A 94 -5.62 -0.04 19.66
C ALA A 94 -5.57 1.02 18.54
N SER A 95 -5.28 2.27 18.89
CA SER A 95 -5.18 3.34 17.90
C SER A 95 -3.90 3.26 17.07
N ARG A 96 -2.85 2.58 17.55
CA ARG A 96 -1.59 2.38 16.85
C ARG A 96 -1.22 0.90 16.85
N PHE A 97 -0.79 0.39 15.71
CA PHE A 97 -0.40 -1.01 15.52
C PHE A 97 0.61 -1.14 14.37
N GLU A 98 1.34 -2.26 14.35
CA GLU A 98 2.21 -2.62 13.24
C GLU A 98 1.42 -3.43 12.21
N LEU A 99 1.53 -3.07 10.94
CA LEU A 99 1.02 -3.84 9.81
C LEU A 99 2.21 -4.27 8.94
N VAL A 100 2.38 -5.59 8.79
CA VAL A 100 3.39 -6.17 7.91
C VAL A 100 2.70 -6.75 6.68
N LEU A 101 3.19 -6.36 5.50
CA LEU A 101 2.71 -6.82 4.20
C LEU A 101 3.88 -7.43 3.43
N GLU A 102 3.65 -8.58 2.81
CA GLU A 102 4.53 -9.11 1.76
C GLU A 102 3.78 -9.10 0.43
N THR A 103 4.34 -8.40 -0.56
CA THR A 103 3.82 -8.33 -1.92
C THR A 103 4.83 -8.88 -2.93
N GLU A 104 4.32 -9.45 -4.01
CA GLU A 104 5.10 -9.82 -5.18
C GLU A 104 4.75 -8.92 -6.38
N ILE A 105 5.78 -8.45 -7.08
CA ILE A 105 5.68 -7.66 -8.31
C ILE A 105 6.66 -8.19 -9.36
N VAL A 106 6.39 -7.92 -10.65
CA VAL A 106 7.20 -8.39 -11.79
C VAL A 106 7.79 -7.21 -12.57
N PRO A 107 8.93 -6.62 -12.12
CA PRO A 107 9.47 -5.40 -12.73
C PRO A 107 9.84 -5.55 -14.22
N ALA A 108 10.24 -6.76 -14.65
CA ALA A 108 10.61 -7.01 -16.04
C ALA A 108 9.42 -6.97 -17.01
N ARG A 109 8.18 -7.07 -16.51
CA ARG A 109 6.95 -7.00 -17.30
C ARG A 109 6.18 -5.69 -17.09
N ASN A 110 6.75 -4.73 -16.36
CA ASN A 110 6.10 -3.46 -16.04
C ASN A 110 6.33 -2.44 -17.16
N GLU A 111 5.48 -2.49 -18.19
CA GLU A 111 5.52 -1.58 -19.35
C GLU A 111 4.90 -0.21 -19.06
N ALA A 112 4.23 -0.03 -17.93
CA ALA A 112 3.64 1.25 -17.52
C ALA A 112 4.69 2.28 -17.08
N LEU A 113 5.93 1.83 -16.78
CA LEU A 113 7.04 2.66 -16.28
C LEU A 113 6.66 3.46 -15.01
N MET A 114 5.78 2.89 -14.19
CA MET A 114 5.32 3.42 -12.89
C MET A 114 5.47 2.34 -11.81
N GLY A 115 5.75 2.75 -10.57
CA GLY A 115 6.20 1.83 -9.52
C GLY A 115 7.62 1.33 -9.81
N LEU A 116 7.93 0.08 -9.46
CA LEU A 116 9.23 -0.54 -9.74
C LEU A 116 9.23 -1.21 -11.13
N TYR A 117 10.19 -0.86 -11.97
CA TYR A 117 10.33 -1.41 -13.32
C TYR A 117 11.80 -1.59 -13.74
N ARG A 118 12.00 -2.18 -14.92
CA ARG A 118 13.33 -2.38 -15.54
C ARG A 118 13.52 -1.43 -16.71
N SER A 119 14.64 -0.71 -16.73
CA SER A 119 15.07 0.08 -17.89
C SER A 119 16.54 -0.21 -18.17
N SER A 120 16.88 -0.68 -19.38
CA SER A 120 18.26 -1.00 -19.77
C SER A 120 19.03 -1.85 -18.74
N ASN A 121 18.38 -2.89 -18.21
CA ASN A 121 18.89 -3.75 -17.14
C ASN A 121 19.16 -3.09 -15.78
N VAL A 122 18.61 -1.90 -15.52
CA VAL A 122 18.63 -1.19 -14.24
C VAL A 122 17.24 -1.24 -13.60
N TYR A 123 17.17 -1.33 -12.28
CA TYR A 123 15.92 -1.16 -11.52
C TYR A 123 15.67 0.32 -11.29
N CYS A 124 14.51 0.80 -11.69
CA CYS A 124 14.09 2.19 -11.54
C CYS A 124 12.73 2.25 -10.86
N THR A 125 12.46 3.35 -10.16
CA THR A 125 11.14 3.66 -9.61
C THR A 125 10.59 4.96 -10.17
N GLN A 126 9.28 5.02 -10.35
CA GLN A 126 8.53 6.25 -10.62
C GLN A 126 7.25 6.22 -9.78
N CYS A 127 7.20 7.04 -8.73
CA CYS A 127 6.10 7.02 -7.76
C CYS A 127 5.08 8.15 -7.97
N GLU A 128 5.44 9.27 -8.60
CA GLU A 128 4.48 10.35 -8.82
C GLU A 128 3.55 10.02 -10.02
N ALA A 129 2.24 10.27 -9.94
CA ALA A 129 1.50 10.77 -8.76
C ALA A 129 1.00 9.66 -7.82
N GLU A 130 0.77 8.45 -8.35
CA GLU A 130 0.12 7.32 -7.66
C GLU A 130 0.82 5.99 -8.05
N GLY A 131 2.14 6.02 -8.17
CA GLY A 131 2.96 4.89 -8.57
C GLY A 131 3.45 4.05 -7.40
N PHE A 132 3.35 4.53 -6.15
CA PHE A 132 3.82 3.77 -4.99
C PHE A 132 2.92 2.58 -4.68
N ARG A 133 1.60 2.70 -4.90
CA ARG A 133 0.63 1.58 -4.84
C ARG A 133 0.92 0.43 -5.81
N ARG A 134 1.82 0.62 -6.78
CA ARG A 134 2.34 -0.44 -7.67
C ARG A 134 3.54 -1.20 -7.10
N ILE A 135 3.94 -0.90 -5.86
CA ILE A 135 5.05 -1.55 -5.15
C ILE A 135 4.54 -2.38 -3.97
N THR A 136 3.73 -1.78 -3.11
CA THR A 136 3.04 -2.43 -1.98
C THR A 136 1.75 -1.68 -1.66
N TYR A 137 0.84 -2.28 -0.90
CA TYR A 137 -0.39 -1.60 -0.51
C TYR A 137 -0.09 -0.44 0.44
N PHE A 138 -0.66 0.73 0.19
CA PHE A 138 -0.38 1.94 0.97
C PHE A 138 -1.53 2.95 0.93
N LEU A 139 -1.53 3.96 1.81
CA LEU A 139 -2.38 5.15 1.63
C LEU A 139 -1.68 6.09 0.64
N ASP A 140 -1.82 5.84 -0.66
CA ASP A 140 -0.99 6.46 -1.71
C ASP A 140 -1.53 7.84 -2.12
N ARG A 141 -1.52 8.76 -1.16
CA ARG A 141 -2.00 10.14 -1.25
C ARG A 141 -1.01 11.10 -0.56
N PRO A 142 -0.84 12.33 -1.06
CA PRO A 142 0.28 13.20 -0.69
C PRO A 142 0.19 13.81 0.73
N ASP A 143 -0.97 13.78 1.36
CA ASP A 143 -1.18 14.24 2.74
C ASP A 143 -0.88 13.16 3.80
N ILE A 144 -0.43 11.98 3.38
CA ILE A 144 0.11 10.93 4.26
C ILE A 144 1.62 11.00 4.26
N LEU A 145 2.17 11.48 5.36
CA LEU A 145 3.61 11.65 5.56
C LEU A 145 4.16 10.53 6.45
N SER A 146 5.23 9.90 6.00
CA SER A 146 5.94 8.83 6.70
C SER A 146 7.44 9.09 6.71
N VAL A 147 8.12 8.68 7.77
CA VAL A 147 9.57 8.47 7.76
C VAL A 147 9.84 7.12 7.10
N TYR A 148 10.82 7.05 6.19
CA TYR A 148 11.15 5.84 5.44
C TYR A 148 12.50 5.26 5.86
N THR A 149 12.54 3.94 6.05
CA THR A 149 13.75 3.12 6.11
C THR A 149 13.71 2.12 4.96
N VAL A 150 14.77 2.02 4.16
CA VAL A 150 14.86 1.16 2.97
C VAL A 150 16.21 0.46 2.91
#